data_AF-A0A2N0XHI2-F1
#
_entry.id   AF-A0A2N0XHI2-F1
#
_cell.length_a   1.000
_cell.length_b   1.000
_cell.length_c   1.000
_cell.angle_alpha   90.00
_cell.angle_beta   90.00
_cell.angle_gamma   90.00
#
_symmetry.space_group_name_H-M   'P 1'
#
loop_
_entity.id
_entity.type
_entity.pdbx_description
1 polymer ?
#
loop_
_entity_poly.entity_id
_entity_poly.type
_entity_poly.pdbx_seq_one_letter_code
_entity_poly.pdbx_strand_id
1 'polypeptide(L)'
;PTAYPSPAGSVFVKIITPQGCVSTSQITLNIYPTVTVNDAEIRSCFIESNPATATFNLTGVPVTTQAGTTKKYYPSLTDAMNGTNEIINPITYVAPTGVAYIKVINTSNGCFSVAKVTLTVIPPVYSTILKDKTICMTDKTTLDAGPGFKSYEWSTGAVTQSISNVGVGIYWVKLKTGECTVTQKVTVYPSEHPVVSSIDISEAKVTVYVNGGTPPYQYSMDNIIWQDSNVFTNVVRGEAKIFVKDAYNCEPIEINITVPNLINVITPNGDGINDMIDYSALSNKKNLEIAIFDRYGSKIFQADKTNGYKWNGTSRGSRNVPTGNYWYSISWNENNDTNTPIQFSGWIVVKNRD
;
A
#
# COMPACT_ATOMS: atom_id res chain seq x y z
N PRO A 1 34.08 -67.72 -0.11
CA PRO A 1 33.01 -66.96 0.59
C PRO A 1 32.89 -65.54 0.02
N THR A 2 31.67 -65.06 -0.22
CA THR A 2 31.42 -63.69 -0.71
C THR A 2 31.46 -62.64 0.42
N ALA A 3 31.39 -63.06 1.69
CA ALA A 3 31.61 -62.22 2.88
C ALA A 3 32.18 -63.06 4.05
N TYR A 4 33.01 -62.44 4.91
CA TYR A 4 33.61 -63.05 6.12
C TYR A 4 33.78 -62.00 7.23
N PRO A 5 32.93 -62.00 8.27
CA PRO A 5 33.08 -61.11 9.42
C PRO A 5 34.18 -61.62 10.37
N SER A 6 35.18 -60.79 10.64
CA SER A 6 36.29 -61.14 11.53
C SER A 6 36.90 -59.89 12.19
N PRO A 7 37.40 -59.99 13.44
CA PRO A 7 38.25 -58.96 14.03
C PRO A 7 39.58 -58.82 13.27
N ALA A 8 40.38 -57.80 13.64
CA ALA A 8 41.73 -57.63 13.10
C ALA A 8 42.53 -58.92 13.33
N GLY A 9 43.20 -59.40 12.30
CA GLY A 9 43.84 -60.71 12.37
C GLY A 9 44.27 -61.23 11.01
N SER A 10 44.70 -62.47 10.98
CA SER A 10 45.13 -63.13 9.75
C SER A 10 44.13 -64.21 9.35
N VAL A 11 43.65 -64.16 8.12
CA VAL A 11 42.79 -65.18 7.52
C VAL A 11 43.63 -65.98 6.55
N PHE A 12 43.56 -67.30 6.63
CA PHE A 12 44.30 -68.18 5.74
C PHE A 12 43.36 -68.76 4.69
N VAL A 13 43.73 -68.64 3.42
CA VAL A 13 43.02 -69.25 2.29
C VAL A 13 43.73 -70.53 1.92
N LYS A 14 43.05 -71.67 2.09
CA LYS A 14 43.51 -72.98 1.64
C LYS A 14 42.96 -73.26 0.24
N ILE A 15 43.86 -73.40 -0.74
CA ILE A 15 43.54 -73.78 -2.12
C ILE A 15 43.88 -75.25 -2.29
N ILE A 16 42.93 -76.04 -2.82
CA ILE A 16 43.14 -77.45 -3.12
C ILE A 16 42.89 -77.66 -4.62
N THR A 17 43.87 -78.20 -5.34
CA THR A 17 43.69 -78.54 -6.76
C THR A 17 42.86 -79.82 -6.92
N PRO A 18 42.26 -80.08 -8.10
CA PRO A 18 41.55 -81.34 -8.35
C PRO A 18 42.41 -82.59 -8.16
N GLN A 19 43.74 -82.46 -8.26
CA GLN A 19 44.72 -83.54 -8.04
C GLN A 19 45.16 -83.68 -6.56
N GLY A 20 44.58 -82.88 -5.65
CA GLY A 20 44.83 -82.99 -4.20
C GLY A 20 45.99 -82.15 -3.67
N CYS A 21 46.64 -81.31 -4.48
CA CYS A 21 47.70 -80.43 -4.00
C CYS A 21 47.11 -79.30 -3.14
N VAL A 22 47.71 -79.02 -1.99
CA VAL A 22 47.25 -77.99 -1.06
C VAL A 22 48.26 -76.83 -1.02
N SER A 23 47.77 -75.60 -1.10
CA SER A 23 48.54 -74.39 -0.80
C SER A 23 47.76 -73.48 0.14
N THR A 24 48.46 -72.75 1.01
CA THR A 24 47.85 -71.79 1.93
C THR A 24 48.43 -70.40 1.71
N SER A 25 47.57 -69.39 1.57
CA SER A 25 47.97 -67.98 1.53
C SER A 25 47.37 -67.22 2.71
N GLN A 26 48.12 -66.26 3.26
CA GLN A 26 47.67 -65.43 4.38
C GLN A 26 47.17 -64.07 3.88
N ILE A 27 45.99 -63.69 4.34
CA ILE A 27 45.39 -62.36 4.16
C ILE A 27 45.41 -61.69 5.53
N THR A 28 46.06 -60.51 5.61
CA THR A 28 46.05 -59.72 6.85
C THR A 28 44.89 -58.73 6.83
N LEU A 29 44.02 -58.80 7.83
CA LEU A 29 42.93 -57.88 8.06
C LEU A 29 43.36 -56.84 9.10
N ASN A 30 43.59 -55.61 8.65
CA ASN A 30 43.88 -54.49 9.53
C ASN A 30 42.58 -53.74 9.85
N ILE A 31 42.32 -53.48 11.14
CA ILE A 31 41.28 -52.54 11.58
C ILE A 31 41.95 -51.22 11.89
N TYR A 32 41.60 -50.18 11.15
CA TYR A 32 42.04 -48.82 11.44
C TYR A 32 41.05 -48.13 12.37
N PRO A 33 41.52 -47.28 13.31
CA PRO A 33 40.64 -46.50 14.15
C PRO A 33 39.77 -45.57 13.28
N THR A 34 38.50 -45.43 13.65
CA THR A 34 37.59 -44.50 13.01
C THR A 34 38.05 -43.06 13.23
N VAL A 35 37.69 -42.17 12.31
CA VAL A 35 37.98 -40.75 12.44
C VAL A 35 37.16 -40.19 13.60
N THR A 36 37.81 -39.49 14.53
CA THR A 36 37.07 -38.86 15.63
C THR A 36 36.47 -37.55 15.13
N VAL A 37 35.15 -37.42 15.23
CA VAL A 37 34.40 -36.24 14.80
C VAL A 37 33.51 -35.74 15.93
N ASN A 38 33.29 -34.42 15.97
CA ASN A 38 32.40 -33.76 16.90
C ASN A 38 31.27 -33.07 16.13
N ASP A 39 30.07 -33.11 16.69
CA ASP A 39 28.95 -32.31 16.21
C ASP A 39 29.20 -30.82 16.47
N ALA A 40 28.62 -29.98 15.62
CA ALA A 40 28.80 -28.54 15.69
C ALA A 40 27.50 -27.80 15.37
N GLU A 41 27.45 -26.52 15.75
CA GLU A 41 26.34 -25.64 15.41
C GLU A 41 26.88 -24.37 14.77
N ILE A 42 26.19 -23.91 13.73
CA ILE A 42 26.46 -22.62 13.11
C ILE A 42 25.16 -21.85 12.91
N ARG A 43 25.26 -20.54 13.06
CA ARG A 43 24.14 -19.61 12.87
C ARG A 43 24.54 -18.57 11.85
N SER A 44 23.59 -18.19 11.00
CA SER A 44 23.82 -17.17 9.97
C SER A 44 22.56 -16.36 9.77
N CYS A 45 22.74 -15.12 9.31
CA CYS A 45 21.63 -14.21 9.06
C CYS A 45 20.82 -14.66 7.85
N PHE A 46 19.52 -14.44 7.94
CA PHE A 46 18.60 -14.63 6.81
C PHE A 46 19.09 -13.90 5.54
N ILE A 47 18.64 -14.39 4.38
CA ILE A 47 18.82 -13.74 3.10
C ILE A 47 17.59 -12.87 2.81
N GLU A 48 17.77 -11.58 2.47
CA GLU A 48 16.64 -10.66 2.26
C GLU A 48 15.64 -11.13 1.18
N SER A 49 16.10 -11.78 0.12
CA SER A 49 15.23 -12.32 -0.95
C SER A 49 14.48 -13.60 -0.55
N ASN A 50 14.95 -14.30 0.48
CA ASN A 50 14.28 -15.49 1.03
C ASN A 50 14.57 -15.61 2.54
N PRO A 51 13.75 -14.96 3.39
CA PRO A 51 14.01 -14.90 4.83
C PRO A 51 13.99 -16.24 5.57
N ALA A 52 13.55 -17.33 4.91
CA ALA A 52 13.58 -18.67 5.46
C ALA A 52 14.96 -19.36 5.33
N THR A 53 15.91 -18.79 4.58
CA THR A 53 17.23 -19.37 4.34
C THR A 53 18.36 -18.44 4.76
N ALA A 54 19.54 -19.01 4.98
CA ALA A 54 20.79 -18.30 5.23
C ALA A 54 21.95 -18.93 4.44
N THR A 55 23.03 -18.17 4.28
CA THR A 55 24.28 -18.67 3.70
C THR A 55 25.20 -19.17 4.81
N PHE A 56 25.62 -20.42 4.73
CA PHE A 56 26.49 -21.08 5.71
C PHE A 56 27.84 -21.46 5.10
N ASN A 57 28.92 -21.15 5.83
CA ASN A 57 30.26 -21.65 5.51
C ASN A 57 30.55 -22.93 6.31
N LEU A 58 30.40 -24.08 5.65
CA LEU A 58 30.63 -25.39 6.25
C LEU A 58 32.13 -25.73 6.39
N THR A 59 32.99 -25.09 5.60
CA THR A 59 34.44 -25.39 5.59
C THR A 59 35.16 -24.92 6.85
N GLY A 60 34.65 -23.84 7.47
CA GLY A 60 35.17 -23.28 8.71
C GLY A 60 34.75 -24.02 9.98
N VAL A 61 33.91 -25.06 9.88
CA VAL A 61 33.37 -25.76 11.05
C VAL A 61 34.41 -26.75 11.61
N PRO A 62 34.81 -26.61 12.89
CA PRO A 62 35.85 -27.43 13.51
C PRO A 62 35.30 -28.80 13.97
N VAL A 63 34.89 -29.64 13.02
CA VAL A 63 34.32 -30.97 13.30
C VAL A 63 35.35 -32.04 13.68
N THR A 64 36.65 -31.78 13.53
CA THR A 64 37.73 -32.69 13.95
C THR A 64 39.02 -31.91 14.18
N THR A 65 39.89 -32.43 15.05
CA THR A 65 41.27 -31.96 15.26
C THR A 65 42.31 -32.92 14.69
N GLN A 66 41.88 -34.03 14.09
CA GLN A 66 42.76 -35.06 13.55
C GLN A 66 43.45 -34.56 12.27
N ALA A 67 44.78 -34.67 12.20
CA ALA A 67 45.56 -34.32 11.02
C ALA A 67 45.42 -35.39 9.91
N GLY A 68 45.70 -34.99 8.65
CA GLY A 68 45.63 -35.91 7.51
C GLY A 68 44.20 -36.34 7.15
N THR A 69 43.25 -35.39 7.21
CA THR A 69 41.85 -35.65 6.85
C THR A 69 41.39 -34.78 5.68
N THR A 70 40.53 -35.32 4.82
CA THR A 70 39.76 -34.56 3.84
C THR A 70 38.29 -34.50 4.26
N LYS A 71 37.60 -33.40 3.90
CA LYS A 71 36.19 -33.18 4.25
C LYS A 71 35.34 -33.11 2.99
N LYS A 72 34.19 -33.78 3.01
CA LYS A 72 33.11 -33.70 2.02
C LYS A 72 31.80 -33.32 2.71
N TYR A 73 30.89 -32.66 2.00
CA TYR A 73 29.73 -32.00 2.59
C TYR A 73 28.43 -32.50 1.96
N TYR A 74 27.42 -32.78 2.78
CA TYR A 74 26.19 -33.42 2.32
C TYR A 74 24.95 -32.86 3.03
N PRO A 75 23.79 -32.80 2.35
CA PRO A 75 22.56 -32.30 2.95
C PRO A 75 21.87 -33.35 3.84
N SER A 76 22.17 -34.63 3.68
CA SER A 76 21.56 -35.71 4.46
C SER A 76 22.60 -36.75 4.93
N LEU A 77 22.25 -37.48 6.00
CA LEU A 77 23.10 -38.55 6.52
C LEU A 77 23.27 -39.68 5.50
N THR A 78 22.18 -40.04 4.80
CA THR A 78 22.19 -41.08 3.76
C THR A 78 23.13 -40.72 2.62
N ASP A 79 23.08 -39.46 2.17
CA ASP A 79 23.98 -38.93 1.14
C ASP A 79 25.43 -38.95 1.61
N ALA A 80 25.70 -38.59 2.87
CA ALA A 80 27.04 -38.67 3.44
C ALA A 80 27.58 -40.10 3.52
N MET A 81 26.74 -41.07 3.89
CA MET A 81 27.13 -42.48 3.95
C MET A 81 27.40 -43.04 2.55
N ASN A 82 26.51 -42.77 1.59
CA ASN A 82 26.57 -43.31 0.22
C ASN A 82 27.48 -42.50 -0.72
N GLY A 83 27.86 -41.28 -0.36
CA GLY A 83 28.65 -40.39 -1.22
C GLY A 83 27.88 -39.78 -2.39
N THR A 84 26.56 -39.62 -2.26
CA THR A 84 25.66 -39.06 -3.29
C THR A 84 25.31 -37.60 -2.99
N ASN A 85 24.88 -36.80 -3.97
CA ASN A 85 24.38 -35.42 -3.77
C ASN A 85 25.33 -34.51 -2.93
N GLU A 86 26.62 -34.52 -3.26
CA GLU A 86 27.61 -33.70 -2.56
C GLU A 86 27.33 -32.19 -2.72
N ILE A 87 27.45 -31.44 -1.62
CA ILE A 87 27.36 -29.97 -1.63
C ILE A 87 28.63 -29.41 -2.29
N ILE A 88 28.50 -28.95 -3.52
CA ILE A 88 29.64 -28.46 -4.34
C ILE A 88 30.20 -27.12 -3.86
N ASN A 89 29.34 -26.26 -3.30
CA ASN A 89 29.72 -24.92 -2.84
C ASN A 89 29.58 -24.79 -1.30
N PRO A 90 30.44 -25.45 -0.50
CA PRO A 90 30.29 -25.52 0.95
C PRO A 90 30.60 -24.20 1.68
N ILE A 91 31.26 -23.23 1.04
CA ILE A 91 31.52 -21.90 1.62
C ILE A 91 30.27 -21.02 1.58
N THR A 92 29.45 -21.17 0.54
CA THR A 92 28.26 -20.36 0.28
C THR A 92 27.01 -21.24 0.23
N TYR A 93 26.91 -22.22 1.12
CA TYR A 93 25.80 -23.17 1.12
C TYR A 93 24.53 -22.49 1.63
N VAL A 94 23.52 -22.34 0.76
CA VAL A 94 22.24 -21.73 1.11
C VAL A 94 21.26 -22.80 1.55
N ALA A 95 20.77 -22.70 2.78
CA ALA A 95 19.83 -23.66 3.35
C ALA A 95 18.91 -23.01 4.39
N PRO A 96 17.73 -23.62 4.67
CA PRO A 96 16.93 -23.25 5.83
C PRO A 96 17.55 -23.78 7.14
N THR A 97 16.90 -23.47 8.27
CA THR A 97 17.22 -24.11 9.56
C THR A 97 17.07 -25.63 9.42
N GLY A 98 18.07 -26.38 9.86
CA GLY A 98 18.13 -27.81 9.64
C GLY A 98 19.48 -28.40 10.00
N VAL A 99 19.90 -29.41 9.26
CA VAL A 99 21.15 -30.13 9.52
C VAL A 99 21.89 -30.37 8.22
N ALA A 100 23.20 -30.12 8.21
CA ALA A 100 24.11 -30.59 7.18
C ALA A 100 25.10 -31.60 7.80
N TYR A 101 25.74 -32.41 6.96
CA TYR A 101 26.64 -33.47 7.38
C TYR A 101 28.01 -33.27 6.74
N ILE A 102 29.07 -33.43 7.55
CA ILE A 102 30.45 -33.37 7.08
C ILE A 102 31.07 -34.75 7.20
N LYS A 103 31.32 -35.38 6.05
CA LYS A 103 32.06 -36.65 5.97
C LYS A 103 33.55 -36.35 6.05
N VAL A 104 34.19 -36.77 7.13
CA VAL A 104 35.62 -36.63 7.37
C VAL A 104 36.30 -37.95 7.03
N ILE A 105 37.23 -37.91 6.08
CA ILE A 105 37.91 -39.09 5.53
C ILE A 105 39.39 -39.00 5.89
N ASN A 106 39.95 -40.05 6.48
CA ASN A 106 41.39 -40.12 6.73
C ASN A 106 42.13 -40.41 5.41
N THR A 107 43.12 -39.59 5.06
CA THR A 107 43.83 -39.70 3.78
C THR A 107 44.73 -40.93 3.68
N SER A 108 45.09 -41.54 4.81
CA SER A 108 46.06 -42.64 4.88
C SER A 108 45.40 -44.01 4.72
N ASN A 109 44.14 -44.16 5.16
CA ASN A 109 43.45 -45.44 5.18
C ASN A 109 42.03 -45.41 4.59
N GLY A 110 41.51 -44.23 4.23
CA GLY A 110 40.18 -44.08 3.61
C GLY A 110 38.99 -44.29 4.56
N CYS A 111 39.21 -44.63 5.83
CA CYS A 111 38.15 -44.70 6.83
C CYS A 111 37.52 -43.32 7.03
N PHE A 112 36.22 -43.29 7.26
CA PHE A 112 35.48 -42.04 7.43
C PHE A 112 34.56 -42.06 8.64
N SER A 113 34.20 -40.88 9.09
CA SER A 113 33.12 -40.67 10.05
C SER A 113 32.37 -39.39 9.68
N VAL A 114 31.11 -39.29 10.08
CA VAL A 114 30.22 -38.20 9.66
C VAL A 114 29.87 -37.36 10.87
N ALA A 115 30.21 -36.07 10.82
CA ALA A 115 29.80 -35.09 11.81
C ALA A 115 28.44 -34.49 11.45
N LYS A 116 27.61 -34.22 12.47
CA LYS A 116 26.37 -33.47 12.31
C LYS A 116 26.63 -31.98 12.54
N VAL A 117 26.12 -31.14 11.64
CA VAL A 117 26.19 -29.68 11.76
C VAL A 117 24.78 -29.11 11.79
N THR A 118 24.36 -28.60 12.95
CA THR A 118 23.07 -27.93 13.09
C THR A 118 23.15 -26.53 12.49
N LEU A 119 22.26 -26.23 11.56
CA LEU A 119 22.15 -24.94 10.87
C LEU A 119 20.99 -24.15 11.48
N THR A 120 21.26 -22.93 11.94
CA THR A 120 20.21 -22.02 12.43
C THR A 120 20.17 -20.74 11.62
N VAL A 121 19.03 -20.46 10.99
CA VAL A 121 18.75 -19.17 10.36
C VAL A 121 18.31 -18.19 11.44
N ILE A 122 18.99 -17.04 11.53
CA ILE A 122 18.59 -15.95 12.41
C ILE A 122 17.57 -15.09 11.65
N PRO A 123 16.29 -15.03 12.09
CA PRO A 123 15.25 -14.31 11.37
C PRO A 123 15.47 -12.78 11.41
N PRO A 124 14.95 -12.04 10.42
CA PRO A 124 14.94 -10.58 10.47
C PRO A 124 14.08 -10.08 11.63
N VAL A 125 14.50 -8.96 12.22
CA VAL A 125 13.71 -8.25 13.24
C VAL A 125 13.34 -6.89 12.66
N TYR A 126 12.04 -6.69 12.42
CA TYR A 126 11.49 -5.44 11.92
C TYR A 126 11.04 -4.54 13.07
N SER A 127 11.02 -3.22 12.84
CA SER A 127 10.38 -2.28 13.73
C SER A 127 8.86 -2.45 13.71
N THR A 128 8.27 -2.57 14.89
CA THR A 128 6.82 -2.55 15.09
C THR A 128 6.26 -1.12 15.18
N ILE A 129 7.12 -0.13 15.42
CA ILE A 129 6.78 1.29 15.55
C ILE A 129 6.75 1.98 14.19
N LEU A 130 7.68 1.61 13.29
CA LEU A 130 7.74 2.20 11.97
C LEU A 130 6.55 1.75 11.12
N LYS A 131 5.69 2.71 10.79
CA LYS A 131 4.50 2.52 9.97
C LYS A 131 4.40 3.63 8.94
N ASP A 132 3.69 3.34 7.87
CA ASP A 132 3.35 4.32 6.86
C ASP A 132 2.57 5.48 7.48
N LYS A 133 2.72 6.66 6.91
CA LYS A 133 2.07 7.89 7.36
C LYS A 133 1.38 8.59 6.21
N THR A 134 0.32 9.31 6.51
CA THR A 134 -0.36 10.18 5.56
C THR A 134 -0.28 11.62 6.07
N ILE A 135 0.11 12.54 5.20
CA ILE A 135 0.26 13.97 5.49
C ILE A 135 -0.19 14.81 4.31
N CYS A 136 -0.41 16.11 4.52
CA CYS A 136 -0.62 17.04 3.41
C CYS A 136 0.60 17.08 2.48
N MET A 137 0.39 17.35 1.19
CA MET A 137 1.45 17.24 0.17
C MET A 137 2.71 18.06 0.48
N THR A 138 2.54 19.25 1.06
CA THR A 138 3.63 20.18 1.41
C THR A 138 4.15 20.00 2.83
N ASP A 139 3.44 19.22 3.65
CA ASP A 139 3.80 19.00 5.05
C ASP A 139 5.04 18.13 5.20
N LYS A 140 5.55 18.14 6.42
CA LYS A 140 6.70 17.36 6.82
C LYS A 140 6.37 16.56 8.06
N THR A 141 6.90 15.36 8.14
CA THR A 141 6.71 14.47 9.29
C THR A 141 8.03 13.96 9.83
N THR A 142 7.94 13.15 10.88
CA THR A 142 9.04 12.40 11.48
C THR A 142 8.76 10.92 11.31
N LEU A 143 9.74 10.16 10.82
CA LEU A 143 9.71 8.70 10.80
C LEU A 143 10.58 8.21 11.95
N ASP A 144 10.04 7.33 12.77
CA ASP A 144 10.72 6.76 13.93
C ASP A 144 10.75 5.23 13.80
N ALA A 145 11.96 4.67 13.74
CA ALA A 145 12.14 3.23 13.70
C ALA A 145 12.00 2.58 15.09
N GLY A 146 11.87 3.37 16.16
CA GLY A 146 11.72 2.90 17.52
C GLY A 146 13.03 2.33 18.10
N PRO A 147 13.09 2.15 19.43
CA PRO A 147 14.27 1.62 20.10
C PRO A 147 14.42 0.10 19.87
N GLY A 148 15.55 -0.47 20.31
CA GLY A 148 15.77 -1.93 20.33
C GLY A 148 16.72 -2.45 19.25
N PHE A 149 17.23 -1.59 18.38
CA PHE A 149 18.21 -1.94 17.35
C PHE A 149 19.62 -1.46 17.75
N LYS A 150 20.65 -2.23 17.39
CA LYS A 150 22.06 -1.85 17.62
C LYS A 150 22.46 -0.63 16.79
N SER A 151 21.92 -0.48 15.59
CA SER A 151 22.19 0.65 14.69
C SER A 151 21.08 0.84 13.66
N TYR A 152 21.01 2.06 13.14
CA TYR A 152 20.07 2.50 12.11
C TYR A 152 20.87 3.07 10.93
N GLU A 153 20.41 2.86 9.71
CA GLU A 153 20.93 3.53 8.51
C GLU A 153 19.76 3.81 7.59
N TRP A 154 19.37 5.07 7.49
CA TRP A 154 18.25 5.53 6.67
C TRP A 154 18.68 5.75 5.22
N SER A 155 17.71 5.73 4.31
CA SER A 155 17.89 6.11 2.90
C SER A 155 18.42 7.53 2.69
N THR A 156 18.31 8.38 3.70
CA THR A 156 18.86 9.75 3.74
C THR A 156 20.33 9.81 4.17
N GLY A 157 20.92 8.68 4.58
CA GLY A 157 22.25 8.58 5.17
C GLY A 157 22.30 8.84 6.69
N ALA A 158 21.17 9.18 7.32
CA ALA A 158 21.10 9.36 8.76
C ALA A 158 21.27 8.02 9.52
N VAL A 159 21.87 8.07 10.71
CA VAL A 159 22.12 6.89 11.57
C VAL A 159 21.40 6.95 12.92
N THR A 160 20.46 7.87 13.05
CA THR A 160 19.63 8.08 14.25
C THR A 160 18.40 7.17 14.25
N GLN A 161 17.79 6.97 15.42
CA GLN A 161 16.55 6.19 15.55
C GLN A 161 15.40 6.75 14.70
N SER A 162 15.34 8.08 14.57
CA SER A 162 14.33 8.78 13.80
C SER A 162 14.95 9.77 12.82
N ILE A 163 14.21 10.07 11.75
CA ILE A 163 14.49 11.18 10.82
C ILE A 163 13.29 12.13 10.81
N SER A 164 13.56 13.43 10.84
CA SER A 164 12.55 14.49 10.79
C SER A 164 12.61 15.23 9.44
N ASN A 165 11.65 16.13 9.23
CA ASN A 165 11.55 16.96 8.03
C ASN A 165 11.42 16.13 6.73
N VAL A 166 10.77 14.96 6.80
CA VAL A 166 10.53 14.12 5.62
C VAL A 166 9.20 14.48 4.98
N GLY A 167 9.19 14.65 3.66
CA GLY A 167 7.96 14.85 2.89
C GLY A 167 7.42 13.54 2.34
N VAL A 168 6.34 13.65 1.55
CA VAL A 168 5.77 12.54 0.77
C VAL A 168 6.85 11.81 -0.04
N GLY A 169 6.83 10.48 0.02
CA GLY A 169 7.82 9.64 -0.65
C GLY A 169 8.02 8.28 0.02
N ILE A 170 8.90 7.47 -0.58
CA ILE A 170 9.28 6.15 -0.08
C ILE A 170 10.65 6.25 0.59
N TYR A 171 10.73 5.81 1.84
CA TYR A 171 11.97 5.75 2.61
C TYR A 171 12.26 4.30 3.00
N TRP A 172 13.50 4.04 3.38
CA TRP A 172 13.88 2.77 3.98
C TRP A 172 14.89 2.99 5.10
N VAL A 173 14.91 2.06 6.05
CA VAL A 173 15.89 2.00 7.13
C VAL A 173 16.46 0.60 7.22
N LYS A 174 17.78 0.48 7.29
CA LYS A 174 18.46 -0.75 7.68
C LYS A 174 18.55 -0.80 9.20
N LEU A 175 18.04 -1.88 9.77
CA LEU A 175 17.95 -2.12 11.21
C LEU A 175 18.87 -3.27 11.58
N LYS A 176 19.85 -3.01 12.45
CA LYS A 176 20.79 -4.06 12.92
C LYS A 176 20.32 -4.64 14.26
N THR A 177 20.12 -5.96 14.31
CA THR A 177 19.85 -6.72 15.54
C THR A 177 20.86 -7.85 15.67
N GLY A 178 21.61 -7.89 16.77
CA GLY A 178 22.73 -8.84 16.88
C GLY A 178 23.74 -8.59 15.75
N GLU A 179 23.93 -9.60 14.90
CA GLU A 179 24.81 -9.52 13.72
C GLU A 179 24.04 -9.34 12.41
N CYS A 180 22.70 -9.38 12.45
CA CYS A 180 21.86 -9.35 11.27
C CYS A 180 21.29 -7.96 11.02
N THR A 181 21.22 -7.60 9.74
CA THR A 181 20.64 -6.35 9.28
C THR A 181 19.46 -6.66 8.39
N VAL A 182 18.35 -5.93 8.58
CA VAL A 182 17.19 -6.00 7.69
C VAL A 182 16.84 -4.62 7.16
N THR A 183 16.46 -4.54 5.89
CA THR A 183 15.92 -3.33 5.29
C THR A 183 14.39 -3.28 5.43
N GLN A 184 13.87 -2.31 6.17
CA GLN A 184 12.44 -2.03 6.29
C GLN A 184 12.07 -0.79 5.47
N LYS A 185 11.07 -0.93 4.60
CA LYS A 185 10.50 0.19 3.83
C LYS A 185 9.36 0.84 4.59
N VAL A 186 9.18 2.14 4.37
CA VAL A 186 8.07 2.94 4.89
C VAL A 186 7.70 4.01 3.87
N THR A 187 6.40 4.26 3.71
CA THR A 187 5.87 5.23 2.75
C THR A 187 5.16 6.36 3.48
N VAL A 188 5.47 7.59 3.06
CA VAL A 188 4.73 8.79 3.43
C VAL A 188 3.82 9.13 2.26
N TYR A 189 2.53 8.90 2.43
CA TYR A 189 1.48 9.15 1.43
C TYR A 189 0.99 10.60 1.51
N PRO A 190 0.63 11.21 0.36
CA PRO A 190 -0.16 12.44 0.39
C PRO A 190 -1.59 12.12 0.83
N SER A 191 -2.19 12.99 1.64
CA SER A 191 -3.61 12.94 1.94
C SER A 191 -4.42 13.20 0.67
N GLU A 192 -5.52 12.47 0.50
CA GLU A 192 -6.48 12.78 -0.55
C GLU A 192 -7.23 14.07 -0.20
N HIS A 193 -7.43 14.94 -1.18
CA HIS A 193 -8.24 16.14 -0.98
C HIS A 193 -9.73 15.80 -1.05
N PRO A 194 -10.57 16.47 -0.23
CA PRO A 194 -12.01 16.39 -0.41
C PRO A 194 -12.41 16.98 -1.78
N VAL A 195 -13.49 16.45 -2.37
CA VAL A 195 -14.06 16.93 -3.63
C VAL A 195 -15.50 17.32 -3.40
N VAL A 196 -15.88 18.55 -3.73
CA VAL A 196 -17.29 18.98 -3.67
C VAL A 196 -18.03 18.36 -4.85
N SER A 197 -18.98 17.48 -4.54
CA SER A 197 -19.76 16.74 -5.51
C SER A 197 -20.92 17.54 -6.09
N SER A 198 -21.54 18.39 -5.25
CA SER A 198 -22.64 19.27 -5.66
C SER A 198 -22.85 20.37 -4.63
N ILE A 199 -23.49 21.46 -5.06
CA ILE A 199 -23.93 22.54 -4.18
C ILE A 199 -25.38 22.86 -4.51
N ASP A 200 -26.23 22.77 -3.48
CA ASP A 200 -27.64 23.13 -3.57
C ASP A 200 -27.84 24.52 -2.98
N ILE A 201 -28.48 25.39 -3.76
CA ILE A 201 -28.80 26.74 -3.36
C ILE A 201 -30.32 26.90 -3.43
N SER A 202 -30.93 27.30 -2.32
CA SER A 202 -32.36 27.60 -2.26
C SER A 202 -32.58 28.84 -1.42
N GLU A 203 -33.22 29.85 -2.02
CA GLU A 203 -33.40 31.17 -1.41
C GLU A 203 -32.06 31.80 -0.99
N ALA A 204 -31.78 31.90 0.30
CA ALA A 204 -30.52 32.39 0.89
C ALA A 204 -29.76 31.29 1.65
N LYS A 205 -30.05 30.02 1.34
CA LYS A 205 -29.43 28.84 1.94
C LYS A 205 -28.55 28.14 0.91
N VAL A 206 -27.32 27.82 1.31
CA VAL A 206 -26.35 27.07 0.51
C VAL A 206 -26.00 25.79 1.24
N THR A 207 -26.11 24.64 0.59
CA THR A 207 -25.79 23.31 1.13
C THR A 207 -24.71 22.66 0.28
N VAL A 208 -23.61 22.25 0.90
CA VAL A 208 -22.42 21.74 0.20
C VAL A 208 -22.31 20.23 0.40
N TYR A 209 -22.16 19.46 -0.67
CA TYR A 209 -21.95 18.02 -0.59
C TYR A 209 -20.54 17.67 -1.01
N VAL A 210 -19.88 16.81 -0.24
CA VAL A 210 -18.45 16.50 -0.36
C VAL A 210 -18.27 14.99 -0.35
N ASN A 211 -17.40 14.49 -1.22
CA ASN A 211 -16.95 13.11 -1.27
C ASN A 211 -15.41 13.06 -1.31
N GLY A 212 -14.81 11.92 -0.97
CA GLY A 212 -13.35 11.76 -0.91
C GLY A 212 -12.70 12.53 0.26
N GLY A 213 -11.38 12.43 0.41
CA GLY A 213 -10.69 12.95 1.59
C GLY A 213 -11.08 12.22 2.87
N THR A 214 -10.73 12.79 4.03
CA THR A 214 -10.91 12.12 5.33
C THR A 214 -11.87 12.88 6.24
N PRO A 215 -13.08 12.35 6.52
CA PRO A 215 -14.01 12.94 7.48
C PRO A 215 -13.42 13.02 8.91
N PRO A 216 -13.90 13.94 9.76
CA PRO A 216 -14.95 14.94 9.51
C PRO A 216 -14.48 16.13 8.64
N TYR A 217 -15.41 16.76 7.95
CA TYR A 217 -15.16 17.97 7.15
C TYR A 217 -15.53 19.23 7.92
N GLN A 218 -14.87 20.32 7.60
CA GLN A 218 -15.26 21.67 8.03
C GLN A 218 -15.49 22.57 6.82
N TYR A 219 -16.43 23.49 6.98
CA TYR A 219 -16.91 24.38 5.93
C TYR A 219 -16.74 25.83 6.37
N SER A 220 -16.41 26.71 5.43
CA SER A 220 -16.34 28.16 5.65
C SER A 220 -16.70 28.92 4.37
N MET A 221 -17.17 30.17 4.51
CA MET A 221 -17.35 31.09 3.37
C MET A 221 -16.33 32.24 3.36
N ASP A 222 -15.56 32.41 4.43
CA ASP A 222 -14.58 33.49 4.61
C ASP A 222 -13.14 32.98 4.84
N ASN A 223 -12.95 31.67 4.90
CA ASN A 223 -11.69 30.99 5.24
C ASN A 223 -11.16 31.29 6.65
N ILE A 224 -11.99 31.87 7.52
CA ILE A 224 -11.62 32.31 8.88
C ILE A 224 -12.50 31.60 9.91
N ILE A 225 -13.82 31.68 9.73
CA ILE A 225 -14.81 31.06 10.61
C ILE A 225 -15.23 29.74 10.01
N TRP A 226 -14.99 28.66 10.75
CA TRP A 226 -15.27 27.29 10.33
C TRP A 226 -16.44 26.69 11.10
N GLN A 227 -17.25 25.91 10.42
CA GLN A 227 -18.39 25.18 10.97
C GLN A 227 -18.40 23.72 10.51
N ASP A 228 -18.95 22.83 11.34
CA ASP A 228 -19.10 21.41 11.00
C ASP A 228 -20.33 21.16 10.10
N SER A 229 -21.31 22.07 10.14
CA SER A 229 -22.48 21.99 9.27
C SER A 229 -22.11 22.35 7.84
N ASN A 230 -22.58 21.56 6.88
CA ASN A 230 -22.44 21.85 5.46
C ASN A 230 -23.49 22.85 4.92
N VAL A 231 -24.23 23.50 5.82
CA VAL A 231 -25.32 24.43 5.50
C VAL A 231 -24.97 25.84 5.93
N PHE A 232 -24.98 26.77 4.97
CA PHE A 232 -24.91 28.21 5.21
C PHE A 232 -26.29 28.84 5.06
N THR A 233 -26.61 29.79 5.93
CA THR A 233 -27.88 30.54 5.89
C THR A 233 -27.61 32.03 5.77
N ASN A 234 -28.60 32.78 5.30
CA ASN A 234 -28.50 34.23 5.07
C ASN A 234 -27.36 34.60 4.10
N VAL A 235 -27.10 33.76 3.11
CA VAL A 235 -26.06 34.02 2.11
C VAL A 235 -26.50 35.16 1.21
N VAL A 236 -25.65 36.18 1.10
CA VAL A 236 -25.91 37.36 0.26
C VAL A 236 -25.85 36.96 -1.21
N ARG A 237 -26.71 37.59 -2.03
CA ARG A 237 -26.74 37.40 -3.48
C ARG A 237 -25.47 37.96 -4.12
N GLY A 238 -24.95 37.29 -5.15
CA GLY A 238 -23.71 37.64 -5.83
C GLY A 238 -22.69 36.51 -5.83
N GLU A 239 -21.43 36.83 -6.09
CA GLU A 239 -20.32 35.89 -6.01
C GLU A 239 -19.96 35.59 -4.56
N ALA A 240 -19.82 34.32 -4.21
CA ALA A 240 -19.38 33.86 -2.91
C ALA A 240 -18.33 32.76 -3.05
N LYS A 241 -17.54 32.57 -2.00
CA LYS A 241 -16.55 31.49 -1.91
C LYS A 241 -17.00 30.46 -0.89
N ILE A 242 -16.69 29.20 -1.17
CA ILE A 242 -16.84 28.10 -0.23
C ILE A 242 -15.46 27.46 -0.07
N PHE A 243 -15.08 27.30 1.19
CA PHE A 243 -13.89 26.59 1.60
C PHE A 243 -14.29 25.30 2.31
N VAL A 244 -13.66 24.20 1.93
CA VAL A 244 -13.84 22.91 2.60
C VAL A 244 -12.47 22.33 2.94
N LYS A 245 -12.33 21.82 4.15
CA LYS A 245 -11.17 21.03 4.56
C LYS A 245 -11.62 19.76 5.26
N ASP A 246 -10.73 18.79 5.28
CA ASP A 246 -10.94 17.49 5.90
C ASP A 246 -10.20 17.38 7.24
N ALA A 247 -10.20 16.20 7.85
CA ALA A 247 -9.59 15.95 9.15
C ALA A 247 -8.06 16.09 9.15
N TYR A 248 -7.39 15.95 8.00
CA TYR A 248 -5.96 16.22 7.89
C TYR A 248 -5.66 17.72 7.94
N ASN A 249 -6.68 18.58 7.79
CA ASN A 249 -6.57 20.03 7.90
C ASN A 249 -5.49 20.61 6.95
N CYS A 250 -5.41 20.03 5.76
CA CYS A 250 -4.59 20.53 4.67
C CYS A 250 -5.13 21.86 4.13
N GLU A 251 -4.42 22.44 3.16
CA GLU A 251 -4.91 23.62 2.44
C GLU A 251 -6.34 23.35 1.92
N PRO A 252 -7.32 24.19 2.32
CA PRO A 252 -8.71 23.94 2.01
C PRO A 252 -8.95 24.06 0.51
N ILE A 253 -9.89 23.26 0.01
CA ILE A 253 -10.38 23.45 -1.34
C ILE A 253 -11.21 24.74 -1.40
N GLU A 254 -11.01 25.54 -2.44
CA GLU A 254 -11.74 26.79 -2.67
C GLU A 254 -12.64 26.66 -3.89
N ILE A 255 -13.92 27.02 -3.75
CA ILE A 255 -14.89 27.02 -4.83
C ILE A 255 -15.59 28.38 -4.89
N ASN A 256 -15.54 28.99 -6.06
CA ASN A 256 -16.36 30.18 -6.36
C ASN A 256 -17.76 29.72 -6.79
N ILE A 257 -18.79 30.29 -6.18
CA ILE A 257 -20.18 30.09 -6.54
C ILE A 257 -20.87 31.42 -6.83
N THR A 258 -21.83 31.40 -7.75
CA THR A 258 -22.76 32.52 -7.93
C THR A 258 -24.08 32.21 -7.24
N VAL A 259 -24.50 33.08 -6.32
CA VAL A 259 -25.84 33.06 -5.69
C VAL A 259 -26.75 34.02 -6.47
N PRO A 260 -27.65 33.52 -7.33
CA PRO A 260 -28.38 34.38 -8.26
C PRO A 260 -29.40 35.28 -7.57
N ASN A 261 -29.58 36.50 -8.11
CA ASN A 261 -30.64 37.42 -7.72
C ASN A 261 -31.85 37.26 -8.64
N LEU A 262 -32.66 36.23 -8.40
CA LEU A 262 -33.78 35.92 -9.28
C LEU A 262 -35.07 36.61 -8.85
N ILE A 263 -35.75 37.20 -9.83
CA ILE A 263 -37.13 37.66 -9.69
C ILE A 263 -38.02 36.42 -9.59
N ASN A 264 -38.82 36.33 -8.52
CA ASN A 264 -39.72 35.22 -8.23
C ASN A 264 -41.21 35.60 -8.42
N VAL A 265 -41.49 36.68 -9.14
CA VAL A 265 -42.87 37.11 -9.45
C VAL A 265 -42.94 37.66 -10.86
N ILE A 266 -43.95 37.23 -11.61
CA ILE A 266 -44.30 37.81 -12.91
C ILE A 266 -45.76 38.22 -12.99
N THR A 267 -46.02 39.31 -13.70
CA THR A 267 -47.34 39.83 -14.06
C THR A 267 -47.40 39.97 -15.58
N PRO A 268 -47.55 38.86 -16.34
CA PRO A 268 -47.47 38.87 -17.80
C PRO A 268 -48.72 39.53 -18.44
N ASN A 269 -48.80 40.85 -18.38
CA ASN A 269 -49.90 41.68 -18.89
C ASN A 269 -49.45 42.64 -20.02
N GLY A 270 -48.16 42.64 -20.37
CA GLY A 270 -47.61 43.43 -21.47
C GLY A 270 -47.36 44.90 -21.13
N ASP A 271 -47.34 45.27 -19.85
CA ASP A 271 -47.07 46.65 -19.40
C ASP A 271 -45.56 46.99 -19.29
N GLY A 272 -44.70 46.02 -19.58
CA GLY A 272 -43.24 46.12 -19.50
C GLY A 272 -42.68 45.90 -18.09
N ILE A 273 -43.52 45.68 -17.08
CA ILE A 273 -43.14 45.53 -15.67
C ILE A 273 -43.39 44.09 -15.21
N ASN A 274 -42.31 43.37 -14.88
CA ASN A 274 -42.36 41.97 -14.44
C ASN A 274 -43.11 41.03 -15.40
N ASP A 275 -43.16 41.35 -16.70
CA ASP A 275 -43.86 40.52 -17.70
C ASP A 275 -43.21 39.15 -17.92
N MET A 276 -41.91 39.05 -17.64
CA MET A 276 -41.15 37.84 -17.84
C MET A 276 -40.06 37.70 -16.79
N ILE A 277 -39.67 36.46 -16.55
CA ILE A 277 -38.42 36.11 -15.93
C ILE A 277 -37.31 36.27 -16.97
N ASP A 278 -36.22 36.90 -16.58
CA ASP A 278 -35.01 37.02 -17.38
C ASP A 278 -33.80 36.49 -16.61
N TYR A 279 -33.36 35.28 -16.96
CA TYR A 279 -32.17 34.65 -16.38
C TYR A 279 -30.98 34.67 -17.35
N SER A 280 -31.01 35.55 -18.36
CA SER A 280 -29.93 35.67 -19.34
C SER A 280 -28.59 36.07 -18.73
N ALA A 281 -28.57 36.66 -17.53
CA ALA A 281 -27.35 36.94 -16.78
C ALA A 281 -26.55 35.68 -16.43
N LEU A 282 -27.18 34.51 -16.40
CA LEU A 282 -26.53 33.21 -16.17
C LEU A 282 -26.03 32.55 -17.47
N SER A 283 -26.26 33.15 -18.65
CA SER A 283 -25.98 32.53 -19.96
C SER A 283 -24.51 32.17 -20.20
N ASN A 284 -23.58 32.71 -19.42
CA ASN A 284 -22.17 32.36 -19.44
C ASN A 284 -21.84 31.08 -18.65
N LYS A 285 -22.78 30.53 -17.88
CA LYS A 285 -22.60 29.30 -17.12
C LYS A 285 -22.66 28.08 -18.03
N LYS A 286 -21.81 27.09 -17.75
CA LYS A 286 -21.71 25.86 -18.55
C LYS A 286 -22.89 24.95 -18.25
N ASN A 287 -23.45 24.32 -19.28
CA ASN A 287 -24.59 23.41 -19.17
C ASN A 287 -25.79 24.02 -18.43
N LEU A 288 -26.04 25.33 -18.61
CA LEU A 288 -27.18 26.00 -17.99
C LEU A 288 -28.50 25.41 -18.50
N GLU A 289 -29.27 24.83 -17.59
CA GLU A 289 -30.63 24.36 -17.80
C GLU A 289 -31.57 25.05 -16.82
N ILE A 290 -32.66 25.62 -17.32
CA ILE A 290 -33.72 26.21 -16.50
C ILE A 290 -35.02 25.48 -16.83
N ALA A 291 -35.61 24.82 -15.85
CA ALA A 291 -36.87 24.12 -15.99
C ALA A 291 -37.90 24.72 -15.04
N ILE A 292 -39.14 24.87 -15.52
CA ILE A 292 -40.27 25.40 -14.75
C ILE A 292 -41.34 24.33 -14.66
N PHE A 293 -41.89 24.16 -13.46
CA PHE A 293 -42.79 23.09 -13.10
C PHE A 293 -44.09 23.65 -12.53
N ASP A 294 -45.18 22.95 -12.79
CA ASP A 294 -46.45 23.20 -12.11
C ASP A 294 -46.48 22.59 -10.69
N ARG A 295 -47.60 22.79 -9.98
CA ARG A 295 -47.81 22.27 -8.61
C ARG A 295 -47.80 20.75 -8.48
N TYR A 296 -47.88 20.02 -9.60
CA TYR A 296 -47.84 18.56 -9.64
C TYR A 296 -46.45 18.04 -10.02
N GLY A 297 -45.46 18.93 -10.18
CA GLY A 297 -44.09 18.57 -10.58
C GLY A 297 -43.95 18.29 -12.08
N SER A 298 -44.94 18.62 -12.91
CA SER A 298 -44.83 18.46 -14.37
C SER A 298 -44.05 19.63 -14.96
N LYS A 299 -43.01 19.35 -15.77
CA LYS A 299 -42.25 20.39 -16.49
C LYS A 299 -43.14 21.03 -17.54
N ILE A 300 -43.43 22.32 -17.38
CA ILE A 300 -44.31 23.10 -18.27
C ILE A 300 -43.54 24.01 -19.23
N PHE A 301 -42.29 24.32 -18.90
CA PHE A 301 -41.42 25.16 -19.72
C PHE A 301 -39.94 24.84 -19.46
N GLN A 302 -39.10 25.11 -20.45
CA GLN A 302 -37.65 25.03 -20.36
C GLN A 302 -37.04 26.30 -20.98
N ALA A 303 -36.31 27.06 -20.17
CA ALA A 303 -35.57 28.23 -20.63
C ALA A 303 -34.16 27.79 -21.05
N ASP A 304 -33.78 28.12 -22.28
CA ASP A 304 -32.53 27.74 -22.90
C ASP A 304 -32.01 28.84 -23.84
N LYS A 305 -30.93 28.56 -24.57
CA LYS A 305 -30.32 29.53 -25.49
C LYS A 305 -31.27 29.99 -26.60
N THR A 306 -32.25 29.19 -27.01
CA THR A 306 -33.18 29.50 -28.10
C THR A 306 -34.22 30.54 -27.71
N ASN A 307 -34.59 30.59 -26.43
CA ASN A 307 -35.52 31.58 -25.87
C ASN A 307 -34.82 32.63 -24.99
N GLY A 308 -33.48 32.68 -25.04
CA GLY A 308 -32.67 33.65 -24.31
C GLY A 308 -32.72 33.47 -22.78
N TYR A 309 -33.06 32.27 -22.30
CA TYR A 309 -33.26 31.96 -20.88
C TYR A 309 -34.37 32.79 -20.21
N LYS A 310 -35.43 33.09 -20.97
CA LYS A 310 -36.56 33.91 -20.52
C LYS A 310 -37.86 33.11 -20.47
N TRP A 311 -38.74 33.48 -19.55
CA TRP A 311 -40.08 32.88 -19.46
C TRP A 311 -41.13 33.93 -19.15
N ASN A 312 -42.15 34.02 -20.00
CA ASN A 312 -43.25 34.99 -19.93
C ASN A 312 -44.55 34.41 -19.35
N GLY A 313 -44.49 33.33 -18.56
CA GLY A 313 -45.70 32.72 -17.99
C GLY A 313 -46.50 31.86 -18.98
N THR A 314 -45.87 31.31 -20.02
CA THR A 314 -46.54 30.44 -21.00
C THR A 314 -46.15 28.97 -20.85
N SER A 315 -47.06 28.08 -21.26
CA SER A 315 -46.84 26.65 -21.40
C SER A 315 -47.10 26.23 -22.85
N ARG A 316 -46.40 25.19 -23.32
CA ARG A 316 -46.54 24.65 -24.69
C ARG A 316 -46.40 25.73 -25.79
N GLY A 317 -45.50 26.69 -25.57
CA GLY A 317 -45.11 27.72 -26.55
C GLY A 317 -46.02 28.94 -26.70
N SER A 318 -47.25 28.93 -26.16
CA SER A 318 -48.17 30.09 -26.34
C SER A 318 -49.31 30.22 -25.32
N ARG A 319 -49.57 29.20 -24.50
CA ARG A 319 -50.72 29.23 -23.59
C ARG A 319 -50.33 29.79 -22.23
N ASN A 320 -50.90 30.94 -21.84
CA ASN A 320 -50.72 31.49 -20.49
C ASN A 320 -51.09 30.47 -19.42
N VAL A 321 -50.21 30.32 -18.44
CA VAL A 321 -50.45 29.47 -17.29
C VAL A 321 -51.38 30.20 -16.31
N PRO A 322 -52.26 29.51 -15.57
CA PRO A 322 -53.12 30.16 -14.59
C PRO A 322 -52.36 30.96 -13.51
N THR A 323 -53.03 31.93 -12.89
CA THR A 323 -52.49 32.59 -11.70
C THR A 323 -52.23 31.55 -10.59
N GLY A 324 -51.03 31.55 -10.04
CA GLY A 324 -50.63 30.59 -9.02
C GLY A 324 -49.13 30.52 -8.78
N ASN A 325 -48.73 29.55 -7.96
CA ASN A 325 -47.34 29.26 -7.66
C ASN A 325 -46.80 28.20 -8.62
N TYR A 326 -45.58 28.42 -9.08
CA TYR A 326 -44.80 27.56 -9.94
C TYR A 326 -43.44 27.34 -9.30
N TRP A 327 -42.73 26.31 -9.72
CA TRP A 327 -41.39 25.99 -9.21
C TRP A 327 -40.40 26.05 -10.34
N TYR A 328 -39.18 26.47 -10.03
CA TYR A 328 -38.07 26.37 -10.98
C TYR A 328 -36.95 25.51 -10.41
N SER A 329 -36.26 24.84 -11.32
CA SER A 329 -34.95 24.25 -11.10
C SER A 329 -34.02 24.84 -12.13
N ILE A 330 -32.90 25.39 -11.68
CA ILE A 330 -31.81 25.89 -12.51
C ILE A 330 -30.59 25.06 -12.17
N SER A 331 -29.95 24.48 -13.17
CA SER A 331 -28.70 23.73 -12.97
C SER A 331 -27.64 24.25 -13.92
N TRP A 332 -26.39 24.25 -13.46
CA TRP A 332 -25.23 24.54 -14.27
C TRP A 332 -23.98 23.90 -13.67
N ASN A 333 -22.87 23.92 -14.40
CA ASN A 333 -21.55 23.61 -13.87
C ASN A 333 -20.76 24.90 -13.69
N GLU A 334 -20.16 25.09 -12.51
CA GLU A 334 -19.22 26.17 -12.30
C GLU A 334 -17.97 25.98 -13.16
N ASN A 335 -17.40 27.10 -13.62
CA ASN A 335 -16.20 27.10 -14.45
C ASN A 335 -14.94 26.97 -13.58
N ASN A 336 -14.88 25.88 -12.82
CA ASN A 336 -13.73 25.46 -12.03
C ASN A 336 -13.17 24.12 -12.55
N ASP A 337 -11.99 23.73 -12.08
CA ASP A 337 -11.30 22.51 -12.55
C ASP A 337 -12.13 21.24 -12.34
N THR A 338 -13.02 21.25 -11.35
CA THR A 338 -13.90 20.13 -11.00
C THR A 338 -15.27 20.15 -11.72
N ASN A 339 -15.56 21.16 -12.54
CA ASN A 339 -16.88 21.39 -13.15
C ASN A 339 -18.04 21.22 -12.13
N THR A 340 -17.92 21.80 -10.94
CA THR A 340 -18.84 21.53 -9.82
C THR A 340 -20.29 21.77 -10.23
N PRO A 341 -21.18 20.75 -10.12
CA PRO A 341 -22.60 20.90 -10.37
C PRO A 341 -23.25 21.81 -9.33
N ILE A 342 -23.94 22.84 -9.78
CA ILE A 342 -24.80 23.70 -8.96
C ILE A 342 -26.24 23.45 -9.32
N GLN A 343 -27.08 23.32 -8.29
CA GLN A 343 -28.53 23.32 -8.44
C GLN A 343 -29.12 24.47 -7.62
N PHE A 344 -29.87 25.34 -8.30
CA PHE A 344 -30.61 26.42 -7.71
C PHE A 344 -32.12 26.16 -7.86
N SER A 345 -32.86 26.19 -6.76
CA SER A 345 -34.30 25.88 -6.77
C SER A 345 -35.10 26.87 -5.94
N GLY A 346 -36.33 27.11 -6.39
CA GLY A 346 -37.26 28.01 -5.73
C GLY A 346 -38.62 28.03 -6.40
N TRP A 347 -39.40 29.06 -6.10
CA TRP A 347 -40.75 29.22 -6.62
C TRP A 347 -40.93 30.56 -7.34
N ILE A 348 -41.93 30.64 -8.21
CA ILE A 348 -42.36 31.84 -8.93
C ILE A 348 -43.86 32.01 -8.70
N VAL A 349 -44.30 33.22 -8.41
CA VAL A 349 -45.72 33.60 -8.48
C VAL A 349 -46.01 34.15 -9.86
N VAL A 350 -46.96 33.53 -10.57
CA VAL A 350 -47.56 34.10 -11.78
C VAL A 350 -48.88 34.75 -11.37
N LYS A 351 -49.03 36.04 -11.68
CA LYS A 351 -50.27 36.78 -11.44
C LYS A 351 -50.75 37.40 -12.74
N ASN A 352 -51.65 36.69 -13.44
CA ASN A 352 -52.36 37.25 -14.56
C ASN A 352 -53.33 38.31 -14.02
N ARG A 353 -53.27 39.51 -14.61
CA ARG A 353 -54.31 40.53 -14.45
C ARG A 353 -55.24 40.38 -15.64
N ASP A 354 -56.54 40.25 -15.36
CA ASP A 354 -57.58 40.30 -16.39
C ASP A 354 -57.64 41.68 -17.06
#